data_AF-A0A661ST34-F1
#
_entry.id   AF-A0A661ST34-F1
#
_cell.length_a   1.000
_cell.length_b   1.000
_cell.length_c   1.000
_cell.angle_alpha   90.00
_cell.angle_beta   90.00
_cell.angle_gamma   90.00
#
_symmetry.space_group_name_H-M   'P 1'
#
loop_
_entity.id
_entity.type
_entity.pdbx_description
1 polymer ?
#
loop_
_entity_poly.entity_id
_entity_poly.type
_entity_poly.pdbx_seq_one_letter_code
_entity_poly.pdbx_strand_id
1 'polypeptide(L)' 'MTATQPLRHEHEPKATFIIKPWNQERADKLIQVLDEWMADESGYEEETWPKLRAALDRERENISARRLFNE' A
#
# COMPACT_ATOMS: atom_id res chain seq x y z
N MET A 1 -16.25 -34.13 -20.86
CA MET A 1 -14.95 -34.25 -20.19
C MET A 1 -14.10 -33.07 -20.63
N THR A 2 -14.14 -31.95 -19.91
CA THR A 2 -13.36 -30.74 -20.22
C THR A 2 -12.06 -30.78 -19.42
N ALA A 3 -10.94 -30.84 -20.14
CA ALA A 3 -9.61 -30.88 -19.56
C ALA A 3 -9.25 -29.51 -18.95
N THR A 4 -8.99 -29.49 -17.65
CA THR A 4 -8.45 -28.32 -16.95
C THR A 4 -6.98 -28.15 -17.33
N GLN A 5 -6.68 -27.14 -18.14
CA GLN A 5 -5.29 -26.75 -18.39
C GLN A 5 -4.71 -26.03 -17.16
N PRO A 6 -3.53 -26.42 -16.66
CA PRO A 6 -2.89 -25.70 -15.55
C PRO A 6 -2.36 -24.35 -16.04
N LEU A 7 -2.80 -23.27 -15.38
CA LEU A 7 -2.29 -21.93 -15.61
C LEU A 7 -0.79 -21.91 -15.29
N ARG A 8 0.04 -21.67 -16.31
CA ARG A 8 1.47 -21.43 -16.12
C ARG A 8 1.64 -20.09 -15.40
N HIS A 9 2.14 -20.13 -14.17
CA HIS A 9 2.62 -18.94 -13.47
C HIS A 9 3.99 -18.55 -14.05
N GLU A 10 4.01 -17.81 -15.16
CA GLU A 10 5.27 -17.29 -15.75
C GLU A 10 5.91 -16.15 -14.93
N HIS A 11 5.22 -15.72 -13.86
CA HIS A 11 5.69 -14.73 -12.91
C HIS A 11 5.63 -15.27 -11.48
N GLU A 12 6.43 -16.29 -11.18
CA GLU A 12 6.91 -16.40 -9.80
C GLU A 12 7.75 -15.14 -9.50
N PRO A 13 7.41 -14.34 -8.47
CA PRO A 13 8.32 -13.31 -8.02
C PRO A 13 9.60 -14.03 -7.61
N LYS A 14 10.71 -13.69 -8.26
CA LYS A 14 12.04 -14.13 -7.82
C LYS A 14 12.26 -13.52 -6.44
N ALA A 15 11.84 -14.23 -5.40
CA ALA A 15 12.06 -13.90 -4.01
C ALA A 15 13.54 -14.16 -3.66
N THR A 16 14.44 -13.49 -4.38
CA THR A 16 15.80 -13.26 -3.92
C THR A 16 15.84 -11.83 -3.39
N PHE A 17 14.88 -11.49 -2.52
CA PHE A 17 15.04 -10.32 -1.67
C PHE A 17 16.04 -10.74 -0.60
N ILE A 18 17.33 -10.62 -0.89
CA ILE A 18 18.35 -10.72 0.15
C ILE A 18 18.12 -9.51 1.05
N ILE A 19 17.34 -9.72 2.11
CA ILE A 19 17.24 -8.76 3.21
C ILE A 19 18.63 -8.72 3.81
N LYS A 20 19.44 -7.76 3.38
CA LYS A 20 20.70 -7.47 4.04
C LYS A 20 20.36 -7.23 5.52
N PRO A 21 21.04 -7.91 6.47
CA PRO A 21 20.71 -7.74 7.88
C PRO A 21 20.82 -6.24 8.20
N TRP A 22 19.74 -5.70 8.75
CA TRP A 22 19.70 -4.33 9.17
C TRP A 22 20.70 -4.18 10.31
N ASN A 23 21.58 -3.18 10.25
CA ASN A 23 22.37 -2.85 11.42
C ASN A 23 21.44 -2.22 12.46
N GLN A 24 21.71 -2.49 13.74
CA GLN A 24 20.85 -2.05 14.85
C GLN A 24 20.56 -0.54 14.79
N GLU A 25 21.57 0.27 14.46
CA GLU A 25 21.44 1.72 14.33
C GLU A 25 20.40 2.16 13.28
N ARG A 26 20.28 1.46 12.14
CA ARG A 26 19.26 1.79 11.13
C ARG A 26 17.87 1.34 11.57
N ALA A 27 17.78 0.23 12.28
CA ALA A 27 16.52 -0.22 12.84
C ALA A 27 16.01 0.79 13.88
N ASP A 28 16.87 1.24 14.78
CA ASP A 28 16.52 2.21 15.83
C ASP A 28 16.12 3.57 15.22
N LYS A 29 16.85 4.05 14.20
CA LYS A 29 16.48 5.27 13.47
C LYS A 29 15.15 5.14 12.74
N LEU A 30 14.87 3.97 12.16
CA LEU A 30 13.59 3.76 11.50
C LEU A 30 12.45 3.74 12.51
N ILE A 31 12.62 3.06 13.65
CA ILE A 31 11.62 3.05 14.73
C ILE A 31 11.33 4.48 15.19
N GLN A 32 12.35 5.30 15.43
CA GLN A 32 12.17 6.69 15.84
C GLN A 32 11.36 7.51 14.84
N VAL A 33 11.67 7.38 13.54
CA VAL A 33 10.91 8.08 12.49
C VAL A 33 9.47 7.61 12.45
N LEU A 34 9.22 6.31 12.60
CA LEU A 34 7.87 5.76 12.62
C LEU A 34 7.09 6.23 13.86
N ASP A 35 7.74 6.29 15.03
CA ASP A 35 7.13 6.79 16.25
C ASP A 35 6.76 8.27 16.12
N GLU A 36 7.65 9.09 15.55
CA GLU A 36 7.36 10.50 15.25
C GLU A 36 6.19 10.65 14.28
N TRP A 37 6.11 9.77 13.28
CA TRP A 37 5.03 9.78 12.29
C TRP A 37 3.69 9.33 12.88
N MET A 38 3.68 8.33 13.76
CA MET A 38 2.46 7.92 14.46
C MET A 38 2.01 8.91 15.53
N ALA A 39 2.95 9.65 16.11
CA ALA A 39 2.66 10.71 17.08
C ALA A 39 2.24 12.03 16.42
N ASP A 40 2.19 12.09 15.08
CA ASP A 40 1.74 13.28 14.36
C ASP A 40 0.23 13.48 14.54
N GLU A 41 -0.13 14.28 15.56
CA GLU A 41 -1.50 14.73 15.84
C GLU A 41 -1.86 16.03 15.11
N SER A 42 -1.16 16.39 14.02
CA SER A 42 -1.41 17.63 13.26
C SER A 42 -2.83 17.76 12.70
N GLY A 43 -3.66 16.71 12.79
CA GLY A 43 -5.01 16.67 12.22
C GLY A 43 -5.00 16.63 10.70
N TYR A 44 -3.82 16.47 10.09
CA TYR A 44 -3.66 16.44 8.64
C TYR A 44 -4.46 15.31 8.02
N GLU A 45 -4.49 14.12 8.65
CA GLU A 45 -5.34 13.01 8.21
C GLU A 45 -6.82 13.38 8.25
N GLU A 46 -7.33 13.99 9.32
CA GLU A 46 -8.75 14.32 9.45
C GLU A 46 -9.23 15.32 8.38
N GLU A 47 -8.41 16.31 8.03
CA GLU A 47 -8.76 17.29 7.00
C GLU A 47 -8.49 16.78 5.58
N THR A 48 -7.38 16.07 5.39
CA THR A 48 -6.85 15.75 4.06
C THR A 48 -7.39 14.42 3.53
N TRP A 49 -7.62 13.44 4.40
CA TRP A 49 -8.08 12.10 4.00
C TRP A 49 -9.45 12.11 3.31
N PRO A 50 -10.48 12.87 3.79
CA PRO A 50 -11.75 12.97 3.06
C PRO A 50 -11.59 13.55 1.65
N LYS A 51 -10.74 14.57 1.49
CA LYS A 51 -10.47 15.21 0.19
C LYS A 51 -9.77 14.25 -0.78
N LEU A 52 -8.79 13.49 -0.28
CA LEU A 52 -8.07 12.49 -1.08
C LEU A 52 -8.98 11.34 -1.52
N ARG A 53 -9.78 10.79 -0.60
CA ARG A 53 -10.76 9.74 -0.93
C ARG A 53 -11.71 10.18 -2.04
N ALA A 54 -12.30 11.37 -1.90
CA ALA A 54 -13.20 11.91 -2.91
C ALA A 54 -12.51 12.10 -4.28
N ALA A 55 -11.26 12.58 -4.30
CA ALA A 55 -10.50 12.72 -5.55
C ALA A 55 -10.21 11.37 -6.20
N LEU A 56 -9.82 10.36 -5.42
CA LEU A 56 -9.51 9.02 -5.91
C LEU A 56 -10.75 8.32 -6.50
N ASP A 57 -11.90 8.43 -5.83
CA ASP A 57 -13.14 7.86 -6.37
C ASP A 57 -13.61 8.60 -7.63
N ARG A 58 -13.48 9.92 -7.67
CA ARG A 58 -13.78 10.71 -8.88
C ARG A 58 -12.94 10.26 -10.08
N GLU A 59 -11.64 10.06 -9.90
CA GLU A 59 -10.77 9.58 -10.98
C GLU A 59 -11.15 8.17 -11.45
N ARG A 60 -11.68 7.35 -10.55
CA ARG A 60 -12.18 6.02 -10.91
C ARG A 60 -13.52 6.06 -11.62
N GLU A 61 -14.41 6.96 -11.23
CA GLU A 61 -15.65 7.23 -11.96
C GLU A 61 -15.36 7.70 -13.39
N ASN A 62 -14.32 8.53 -13.60
CA ASN A 62 -13.88 8.95 -14.94
C ASN A 62 -13.54 7.78 -15.86
N ILE A 63 -12.99 6.68 -15.31
CA ILE A 63 -12.67 5.46 -16.06
C ILE A 63 -13.74 4.38 -15.93
N SER A 64 -14.93 4.72 -15.41
CA SER A 64 -16.04 3.77 -15.17
C SER A 64 -15.64 2.56 -14.31
N ALA A 65 -14.66 2.74 -13.42
CA ALA A 65 -14.25 1.72 -12.47
C ALA A 65 -15.12 1.77 -11.21
N ARG A 66 -15.21 0.63 -10.50
CA ARG A 66 -15.86 0.57 -9.18
C ARG A 66 -15.13 1.50 -8.19
N ARG A 67 -15.89 2.20 -7.35
CA ARG A 67 -15.37 2.98 -6.21
C ARG A 67 -14.42 2.15 -5.35
N LEU A 68 -13.39 2.81 -4.83
CA LEU A 68 -12.45 2.22 -3.86
C LEU A 68 -13.06 2.17 -2.48
N PHE A 69 -13.82 3.21 -2.12
CA PHE A 69 -14.38 3.37 -0.79
C PHE A 69 -15.90 3.16 -0.85
N ASN A 70 -16.41 2.33 0.06
CA ASN A 70 -17.83 2.05 0.22
C ASN A 70 -18.25 2.62 1.58
N GLU A 71 -18.70 3.87 1.60
CA GLU A 71 -19.21 4.57 2.78
C GLU A 71 -20.69 4.94 2.56
#